data_AF-A0A2M7MP23-F1
#
_entry.id   AF-A0A2M7MP23-F1
#
_cell.length_a   1.000
_cell.length_b   1.000
_cell.length_c   1.000
_cell.angle_alpha   90.00
_cell.angle_beta   90.00
_cell.angle_gamma   90.00
#
_symmetry.space_group_name_H-M   'P 1'
#
loop_
_entity.id
_entity.type
_entity.pdbx_description
1 polymer ?
#
loop_
_entity_poly.entity_id
_entity_poly.type
_entity_poly.pdbx_seq_one_letter_code
_entity_poly.pdbx_strand_id
1 'polypeptide(L)'
;MYKAIFFFTLILFVSSSVISPQGRMTHEERIKQYKERLKLTDDQTKKLDGILLKSEKKREEMRNSGDMGNMREEMMKSMDETNSQIAKILKPAQKNEFNKMVEERKNRMQGQRRNKQQ
;
A
#
# COMPACT_ATOMS: atom_id res chain seq x y z
N MET A 1 26.35 10.82 50.97
CA MET A 1 27.25 11.77 50.28
C MET A 1 26.80 11.90 48.84
N TYR A 2 26.55 13.13 48.42
CA TYR A 2 25.81 13.51 47.23
C TYR A 2 26.67 13.47 45.95
N LYS A 3 26.03 13.06 44.85
CA LYS A 3 26.13 13.62 43.50
C LYS A 3 27.49 13.57 42.80
N ALA A 4 27.59 12.71 41.79
CA ALA A 4 28.30 13.04 40.56
C ALA A 4 27.28 12.96 39.41
N ILE A 5 26.63 14.10 39.21
CA ILE A 5 25.85 14.44 38.02
C ILE A 5 26.87 14.75 36.94
N PHE A 6 26.86 14.00 35.83
CA PHE A 6 27.46 14.46 34.58
C PHE A 6 26.36 14.53 33.52
N PHE A 7 25.80 15.73 33.40
CA PHE A 7 25.08 16.19 32.22
C PHE A 7 26.10 16.32 31.08
N PHE A 8 25.91 15.57 29.99
CA PHE A 8 26.42 16.02 28.70
C PHE A 8 25.29 16.00 27.69
N THR A 9 24.82 17.21 27.42
CA THR A 9 23.73 17.59 26.55
C THR A 9 24.02 17.31 25.08
N LEU A 10 22.91 17.12 24.36
CA LEU A 10 22.70 17.48 22.95
C LEU A 10 23.22 16.49 21.89
N ILE A 11 22.41 15.47 21.58
CA ILE A 11 22.40 14.88 20.23
C ILE A 11 21.22 15.48 19.47
N LEU A 12 21.60 16.17 18.39
CA LEU A 12 20.74 16.91 17.47
C LEU A 12 19.64 16.03 16.88
N PHE A 13 18.42 16.53 17.05
CA PHE A 13 17.20 16.08 16.38
C PHE A 13 17.32 16.41 14.88
N VAL A 14 17.91 15.53 14.08
CA VAL A 14 17.82 15.63 12.62
C VAL A 14 16.52 14.96 12.19
N SER A 15 15.42 15.70 12.28
CA SER A 15 14.20 15.39 11.53
C SER A 15 14.50 15.55 10.05
N SER A 16 15.05 14.50 9.45
CA SER A 16 15.05 14.35 8.00
C SER A 16 13.61 14.12 7.60
N SER A 17 12.88 15.19 7.33
CA SER A 17 11.65 15.13 6.54
C SER A 17 12.06 14.67 5.15
N VAL A 18 12.22 13.35 4.98
CA VAL A 18 12.37 12.74 3.66
C VAL A 18 11.03 12.96 2.97
N ILE A 19 10.91 14.08 2.26
CA ILE A 19 9.91 14.26 1.23
C ILE A 19 10.34 13.32 0.12
N SER A 20 10.00 12.03 0.26
CA SER A 20 10.10 11.10 -0.84
C SER A 20 9.09 11.60 -1.88
N PRO A 21 9.51 12.00 -3.10
CA PRO A 21 8.54 12.15 -4.18
C PRO A 21 7.83 10.81 -4.26
N GLN A 22 6.55 10.77 -3.92
CA GLN A 22 5.80 9.52 -3.86
C GLN A 22 5.53 9.08 -5.29
N GLY A 23 6.59 8.57 -5.93
CA GLY A 23 6.58 7.98 -7.24
C GLY A 23 5.51 6.91 -7.27
N ARG A 24 4.83 6.80 -8.40
CA ARG A 24 3.91 5.68 -8.61
C ARG A 24 4.76 4.41 -8.56
N MET A 25 4.53 3.60 -7.52
CA MET A 25 5.13 2.28 -7.41
C MET A 25 4.84 1.49 -8.69
N THR A 26 5.91 0.97 -9.31
CA THR A 26 5.83 0.18 -10.55
C THR A 26 5.16 -1.17 -10.29
N HIS A 27 4.79 -1.85 -11.38
CA HIS A 27 4.18 -3.17 -11.30
C HIS A 27 5.11 -4.19 -10.59
N GLU A 28 6.38 -4.22 -10.99
CA GLU A 28 7.39 -5.11 -10.43
C GLU A 28 7.65 -4.83 -8.95
N GLU A 29 7.73 -3.54 -8.57
CA GLU A 29 7.89 -3.15 -7.17
C GLU A 29 6.70 -3.59 -6.31
N ARG A 30 5.47 -3.55 -6.85
CA ARG A 30 4.30 -4.08 -6.14
C ARG A 30 4.43 -5.58 -5.92
N ILE A 31 4.74 -6.34 -6.97
CA ILE A 31 4.93 -7.79 -6.84
C ILE A 31 5.99 -8.09 -5.78
N LYS A 32 7.14 -7.39 -5.85
CA LYS A 32 8.22 -7.54 -4.87
C LYS A 32 7.76 -7.24 -3.44
N GLN A 33 7.05 -6.14 -3.23
CA GLN A 33 6.50 -5.77 -1.91
C GLN A 33 5.58 -6.87 -1.36
N TYR A 34 4.67 -7.39 -2.18
CA TYR A 34 3.77 -8.46 -1.77
C TYR A 34 4.50 -9.77 -1.49
N LYS A 35 5.48 -10.13 -2.34
CA LYS A 35 6.30 -11.34 -2.16
C LYS A 35 7.06 -11.29 -0.84
N GLU A 36 7.68 -10.16 -0.52
CA GLU A 36 8.45 -9.96 0.71
C GLU A 36 7.55 -9.94 1.95
N ARG A 37 6.48 -9.13 1.95
CA ARG A 37 5.61 -8.99 3.14
C ARG A 37 4.81 -10.24 3.44
N LEU A 38 4.25 -10.88 2.41
CA LEU A 38 3.41 -12.07 2.58
C LEU A 38 4.19 -13.38 2.47
N LYS A 39 5.50 -13.32 2.23
CA LYS A 39 6.36 -14.49 2.01
C LYS A 39 5.74 -15.44 0.97
N LEU A 40 5.37 -14.89 -0.18
CA LEU A 40 4.66 -15.65 -1.22
C LEU A 40 5.57 -16.71 -1.83
N THR A 41 5.00 -17.88 -2.12
CA THR A 41 5.67 -18.87 -2.98
C THR A 41 5.72 -18.37 -4.42
N ASP A 42 6.53 -19.00 -5.26
CA ASP A 42 6.62 -18.61 -6.68
C ASP A 42 5.29 -18.80 -7.41
N ASP A 43 4.54 -19.86 -7.09
CA ASP A 43 3.20 -20.07 -7.66
C ASP A 43 2.18 -19.01 -7.22
N GLN A 44 2.23 -18.58 -5.96
CA GLN A 44 1.40 -17.47 -5.46
C GLN A 44 1.81 -16.16 -6.14
N THR A 45 3.11 -15.95 -6.35
CA THR A 45 3.65 -14.76 -7.00
C THR A 45 3.19 -14.67 -8.46
N LYS A 46 3.25 -15.78 -9.22
CA LYS A 46 2.72 -15.85 -10.61
C LYS A 46 1.22 -15.55 -10.68
N LYS A 47 0.43 -16.06 -9.72
CA LYS A 47 -1.01 -15.75 -9.65
C LYS A 47 -1.26 -14.29 -9.30
N LEU A 48 -0.47 -13.73 -8.37
CA LEU A 48 -0.55 -12.33 -7.99
C LEU A 48 -0.27 -11.40 -9.18
N ASP A 49 0.79 -11.68 -9.94
CA ASP A 49 1.15 -10.95 -11.15
C ASP A 49 -0.04 -10.85 -12.12
N GLY A 50 -0.65 -11.99 -12.47
CA GLY A 50 -1.83 -12.01 -13.32
C GLY A 50 -3.04 -11.23 -12.75
N ILE A 51 -3.23 -11.22 -11.43
CA ILE A 51 -4.28 -10.43 -10.77
C ILE A 51 -3.99 -8.93 -10.89
N LEU A 52 -2.74 -8.52 -10.62
CA LEU A 52 -2.34 -7.12 -10.68
C LEU A 52 -2.39 -6.59 -12.12
N LEU A 53 -1.94 -7.36 -13.12
CA LEU A 53 -2.03 -6.98 -14.53
C LEU A 53 -3.47 -6.73 -14.96
N LYS A 54 -4.42 -7.59 -14.54
CA LYS A 54 -5.85 -7.39 -14.83
C LYS A 54 -6.39 -6.13 -14.17
N SER A 55 -6.03 -5.89 -12.91
CA SER A 55 -6.42 -4.69 -12.16
C SER A 55 -5.89 -3.42 -12.84
N GLU A 56 -4.66 -3.48 -13.37
CA GLU A 56 -4.05 -2.36 -14.08
C GLU A 56 -4.74 -2.04 -15.39
N LYS A 57 -5.03 -3.05 -16.21
CA LYS A 57 -5.80 -2.90 -17.46
C LYS A 57 -7.19 -2.32 -17.20
N LYS A 58 -7.93 -2.85 -16.22
CA LYS A 58 -9.25 -2.32 -15.84
C LYS A 58 -9.18 -0.86 -15.43
N ARG A 59 -8.13 -0.46 -14.69
CA ARG A 59 -7.90 0.93 -14.30
C ARG A 59 -7.55 1.84 -15.49
N GLU A 60 -6.81 1.33 -16.46
CA GLU A 60 -6.53 2.05 -17.70
C GLU A 60 -7.79 2.26 -18.54
N GLU A 61 -8.60 1.21 -18.69
CA GLU A 61 -9.92 1.27 -19.36
C GLU A 61 -10.85 2.29 -18.71
N MET A 62 -10.99 2.24 -17.37
CA MET A 62 -11.79 3.23 -16.61
C MET A 62 -11.27 4.66 -16.76
N ARG A 63 -9.95 4.84 -16.92
CA ARG A 63 -9.36 6.18 -17.15
C ARG A 63 -9.65 6.68 -18.57
N ASN A 64 -9.67 5.78 -19.54
CA ASN A 64 -9.90 6.09 -20.94
C ASN A 64 -11.40 6.27 -21.28
N SER A 65 -12.31 5.70 -20.47
CA SER A 65 -13.76 5.82 -20.69
C SER A 65 -14.31 7.24 -20.49
N GLY A 66 -13.62 8.08 -19.70
CA GLY A 66 -14.02 9.48 -19.47
C GLY A 66 -15.25 9.67 -18.55
N ASP A 67 -15.86 8.61 -18.04
CA ASP A 67 -17.00 8.68 -17.12
C ASP A 67 -16.54 9.05 -15.70
N MET A 68 -16.38 10.35 -15.47
CA MET A 68 -15.93 10.88 -14.18
C MET A 68 -16.98 10.79 -13.07
N GLY A 69 -18.26 10.58 -13.40
CA GLY A 69 -19.35 10.54 -12.42
C GLY A 69 -19.27 9.30 -11.53
N ASN A 70 -19.01 8.14 -12.15
CA ASN A 70 -18.96 6.85 -11.47
C ASN A 70 -17.55 6.32 -11.22
N MET A 71 -16.51 6.95 -11.80
CA MET A 71 -15.10 6.54 -11.69
C MET A 71 -14.66 6.20 -10.26
N ARG A 72 -15.13 6.96 -9.26
CA ARG A 72 -14.76 6.72 -7.86
C ARG A 72 -15.32 5.41 -7.31
N GLU A 73 -16.58 5.11 -7.60
CA GLU A 73 -17.24 3.88 -7.15
C GLU A 73 -16.65 2.67 -7.87
N GLU A 74 -16.47 2.77 -9.19
CA GLU A 74 -15.87 1.71 -10.00
C GLU A 74 -14.44 1.40 -9.56
N MET A 75 -13.64 2.43 -9.23
CA MET A 75 -12.29 2.24 -8.68
C MET A 75 -12.32 1.51 -7.33
N MET A 76 -13.25 1.86 -6.44
CA MET A 76 -13.40 1.18 -5.15
C MET A 76 -13.78 -0.28 -5.34
N LYS A 77 -14.78 -0.55 -6.20
CA LYS A 77 -15.21 -1.89 -6.55
C LYS A 77 -14.07 -2.72 -7.16
N SER A 78 -13.32 -2.14 -8.10
CA SER A 78 -12.14 -2.76 -8.71
C SER A 78 -11.07 -3.09 -7.67
N MET A 79 -10.86 -2.21 -6.67
CA MET A 79 -9.93 -2.47 -5.59
C MET A 79 -10.38 -3.63 -4.71
N ASP A 80 -11.66 -3.68 -4.33
CA ASP A 80 -12.22 -4.75 -3.50
C ASP A 80 -12.21 -6.11 -4.22
N GLU A 81 -12.55 -6.13 -5.51
CA GLU A 81 -12.43 -7.30 -6.37
C GLU A 81 -10.98 -7.81 -6.41
N THR A 82 -10.02 -6.91 -6.63
CA THR A 82 -8.59 -7.24 -6.64
C THR A 82 -8.16 -7.82 -5.29
N ASN A 83 -8.54 -7.19 -4.19
CA ASN A 83 -8.21 -7.67 -2.85
C ASN A 83 -8.80 -9.06 -2.56
N SER A 84 -10.04 -9.30 -3.00
CA SER A 84 -10.70 -10.61 -2.87
C SER A 84 -9.97 -11.70 -3.66
N GLN A 85 -9.54 -11.39 -4.89
CA GLN A 85 -8.75 -12.32 -5.69
C GLN A 85 -7.39 -12.64 -5.06
N ILE A 86 -6.71 -11.63 -4.49
CA ILE A 86 -5.46 -11.85 -3.77
C ILE A 86 -5.71 -12.74 -2.54
N ALA A 87 -6.73 -12.44 -1.73
CA ALA A 87 -7.03 -13.23 -0.52
C ALA A 87 -7.29 -14.72 -0.80
N LYS A 88 -7.83 -15.05 -1.99
CA LYS A 88 -8.06 -16.44 -2.42
C LYS A 88 -6.80 -17.24 -2.69
N ILE A 89 -5.69 -16.58 -3.07
CA ILE A 89 -4.42 -17.25 -3.33
C ILE A 89 -3.53 -17.36 -2.08
N LEU A 90 -3.93 -16.72 -0.98
CA LEU A 90 -3.18 -16.70 0.27
C LEU A 90 -3.53 -17.87 1.19
N LYS A 91 -2.51 -18.37 1.89
CA LYS A 91 -2.66 -19.32 3.01
C LYS A 91 -3.23 -18.59 4.23
N PRO A 92 -3.89 -19.28 5.17
CA PRO A 92 -4.45 -18.66 6.38
C PRO A 92 -3.44 -17.79 7.15
N ALA A 93 -2.20 -18.27 7.31
CA ALA A 93 -1.13 -17.54 8.01
C ALA A 93 -0.74 -16.20 7.34
N GLN A 94 -0.98 -16.03 6.03
CA GLN A 94 -0.64 -14.83 5.28
C GLN A 94 -1.76 -13.77 5.32
N LYS A 95 -3.00 -14.18 5.63
CA LYS A 95 -4.19 -13.30 5.58
C LYS A 95 -4.11 -12.17 6.59
N ASN A 96 -3.54 -12.39 7.77
CA ASN A 96 -3.40 -11.36 8.79
C ASN A 96 -2.54 -10.19 8.31
N GLU A 97 -1.39 -10.47 7.70
CA GLU A 97 -0.51 -9.43 7.15
C GLU A 97 -1.15 -8.74 5.94
N PHE A 98 -1.86 -9.51 5.09
CA PHE A 98 -2.59 -8.94 3.97
C PHE A 98 -3.70 -7.96 4.43
N ASN A 99 -4.44 -8.30 5.48
CA ASN A 99 -5.47 -7.42 6.04
C ASN A 99 -4.84 -6.11 6.55
N LYS A 100 -3.70 -6.17 7.23
CA LYS A 100 -2.95 -4.96 7.62
C LYS A 100 -2.54 -4.13 6.42
N MET A 101 -2.03 -4.75 5.36
CA MET A 101 -1.70 -4.05 4.11
C MET A 101 -2.91 -3.33 3.49
N VAL A 102 -4.09 -3.96 3.53
CA VAL A 102 -5.34 -3.37 3.05
C VAL A 102 -5.78 -2.20 3.91
N GLU A 103 -5.73 -2.34 5.24
CA GLU A 103 -6.06 -1.27 6.19
C GLU A 103 -5.11 -0.07 6.08
N GLU A 104 -3.79 -0.31 6.02
CA GLU A 104 -2.80 0.74 5.77
C GLU A 104 -3.11 1.53 4.49
N ARG A 105 -3.50 0.82 3.42
CA ARG A 105 -3.88 1.47 2.16
C ARG A 105 -5.14 2.31 2.32
N LYS A 106 -6.18 1.79 3.00
CA LYS A 106 -7.42 2.52 3.28
C LYS A 106 -7.15 3.77 4.12
N ASN A 107 -6.32 3.66 5.16
CA ASN A 107 -5.94 4.77 6.03
C ASN A 107 -5.16 5.84 5.26
N ARG A 108 -4.22 5.45 4.39
CA ARG A 108 -3.53 6.40 3.50
C ARG A 108 -4.52 7.14 2.59
N MET A 109 -5.49 6.45 2.00
CA MET A 109 -6.52 7.07 1.17
C MET A 109 -7.41 8.04 1.96
N GLN A 110 -7.78 7.71 3.19
CA GLN A 110 -8.58 8.57 4.06
C GLN A 110 -7.80 9.79 4.54
N GLY A 111 -6.54 9.61 4.96
CA GLY A 111 -5.66 10.70 5.37
C GLY A 111 -5.44 11.72 4.26
N GLN A 112 -5.28 11.26 3.01
CA GLN A 112 -5.20 12.13 1.84
C GLN A 112 -6.48 12.94 1.58
N ARG A 113 -7.66 12.42 1.95
CA ARG A 113 -8.92 13.16 1.85
C ARG A 113 -9.01 14.25 2.90
N ARG A 114 -8.64 13.94 4.15
CA ARG A 114 -8.67 14.90 5.25
C ARG A 114 -7.74 16.09 5.00
N ASN A 115 -6.52 15.83 4.51
CA ASN A 115 -5.55 16.88 4.20
C ASN A 115 -5.94 17.75 3.00
N LYS A 116 -6.87 17.32 2.14
CA LYS A 116 -7.41 18.13 1.03
C LYS A 116 -8.61 18.99 1.42
N GLN A 117 -9.16 18.79 2.62
CA GLN A 117 -10.32 19.52 3.14
C GLN A 117 -9.93 20.58 4.19
N GLN A 118 -8.64 20.69 4.50
CA GLN A 118 -8.03 21.75 5.31
C GLN A 118 -7.34 22.74 4.37
#